data_AF-A0A6L2PD74-F1
#
_entry.id   AF-A0A6L2PD74-F1
#
_cell.length_a   1.000
_cell.length_b   1.000
_cell.length_c   1.000
_cell.angle_alpha   90.00
_cell.angle_beta   90.00
_cell.angle_gamma   90.00
#
_symmetry.space_group_name_H-M   'P 1'
#
loop_
_entity.id
_entity.type
_entity.pdbx_description
1 polymer ?
#
loop_
_entity_poly.entity_id
_entity_poly.type
_entity_poly.pdbx_seq_one_letter_code
_entity_poly.pdbx_strand_id
1 'polypeptide(L)'
;TVIKWRREEECCHGYVKNKEGVCLPDCINGCPNGYCMSPGKCMCDTGYMLESRSNKCVATCQGGCKNGKCTAPNVCTCNSGYYKDPKNSKNCLPVCSPSCNNGKCTAPNTCTCNTGYSKDPKSSQNCLPVCSPPCRD
;
A
#
# COMPACT_ATOMS: atom_id res chain seq x y z
N THR A 1 35.08 16.66 -56.42
CA THR A 1 33.92 16.33 -55.56
C THR A 1 34.08 17.06 -54.24
N VAL A 2 33.09 17.86 -53.81
CA VAL A 2 33.16 18.61 -52.55
C VAL A 2 32.65 17.72 -51.41
N ILE A 3 33.51 17.41 -50.45
CA ILE A 3 33.11 16.70 -49.23
C ILE A 3 32.31 17.68 -48.37
N LYS A 4 31.04 17.35 -48.09
CA LYS A 4 30.20 18.07 -47.12
C LYS A 4 30.21 17.34 -45.80
N TRP A 5 30.72 17.98 -44.76
CA TRP A 5 30.64 17.50 -43.38
C TRP A 5 29.36 18.05 -42.72
N ARG A 6 28.64 17.21 -41.98
CA ARG A 6 27.56 17.63 -41.08
C ARG A 6 27.96 17.23 -39.67
N ARG A 7 27.79 18.14 -38.70
CA ARG A 7 27.91 17.82 -37.28
C ARG A 7 26.60 17.18 -36.83
N GLU A 8 26.68 16.02 -36.20
CA GLU A 8 25.55 15.34 -35.58
C GLU A 8 25.73 15.40 -34.07
N GLU A 9 24.67 15.81 -33.37
CA GLU A 9 24.68 15.96 -31.91
C GLU A 9 23.86 14.83 -31.30
N GLU A 10 24.55 13.95 -30.59
CA GLU A 10 23.98 12.81 -29.87
C GLU A 10 23.85 13.13 -28.38
N CYS A 11 22.88 12.50 -27.73
CA CYS A 11 22.74 12.59 -26.29
C CYS A 11 23.82 11.77 -25.60
N CYS A 12 24.31 12.24 -24.45
CA CYS A 12 25.22 11.47 -23.60
C CYS A 12 24.58 10.14 -23.17
N HIS A 13 25.41 9.16 -22.79
CA HIS A 13 24.94 7.88 -22.29
C HIS A 13 23.90 8.03 -21.17
N GLY A 14 22.75 7.38 -21.33
CA GLY A 14 21.63 7.46 -20.41
C GLY A 14 20.71 8.69 -20.61
N TYR A 15 20.83 9.43 -21.71
CA TYR A 15 19.92 10.50 -22.09
C TYR A 15 19.30 10.21 -23.47
N VAL A 16 18.04 10.59 -23.64
CA VAL A 16 17.27 10.40 -24.88
C VAL A 16 16.67 11.72 -25.34
N LYS A 17 16.64 11.93 -26.65
CA LYS A 17 16.17 13.17 -27.27
C LYS A 17 14.63 13.20 -27.29
N ASN A 18 14.02 14.26 -26.76
CA ASN A 18 12.57 14.47 -26.83
C ASN A 18 12.16 15.01 -28.23
N LYS A 19 10.86 15.26 -28.45
CA LYS A 19 10.33 15.79 -29.72
C LYS A 19 10.88 17.17 -30.10
N GLU A 20 11.40 17.92 -29.13
CA GLU A 20 11.96 19.27 -29.30
C GLU A 20 13.48 19.23 -29.53
N GLY A 21 14.09 18.05 -29.54
CA GLY A 21 15.53 17.92 -29.71
C GLY A 21 16.34 18.00 -28.41
N VAL A 22 15.69 18.09 -27.25
CA VAL A 22 16.32 18.21 -25.94
C VAL A 22 16.69 16.83 -25.40
N CYS A 23 17.93 16.65 -24.95
CA CYS A 23 18.38 15.43 -24.30
C CYS A 23 17.90 15.39 -22.84
N LEU A 24 16.98 14.48 -22.54
CA LEU A 24 16.42 14.24 -21.20
C LEU A 24 16.95 12.92 -20.63
N PRO A 25 17.11 12.80 -19.30
CA PRO A 25 17.57 11.55 -18.71
C PRO A 25 16.62 10.40 -19.03
N ASP A 26 17.19 9.26 -19.37
CA ASP A 26 16.47 8.03 -19.67
C ASP A 26 16.22 7.23 -18.39
N CYS A 27 14.96 6.84 -18.22
CA CYS A 27 14.50 5.99 -17.15
C CYS A 27 13.78 4.81 -17.82
N ILE A 28 14.34 3.59 -17.71
CA ILE A 28 13.99 2.36 -18.45
C ILE A 28 12.47 2.02 -18.48
N ASN A 29 11.68 2.53 -17.53
CA ASN A 29 10.22 2.37 -17.49
C ASN A 29 9.47 3.68 -17.17
N GLY A 30 10.12 4.83 -17.38
CA GLY A 30 9.69 6.13 -16.88
C GLY A 30 9.69 6.22 -15.35
N CYS A 31 9.10 7.30 -14.83
CA CYS A 31 8.90 7.54 -13.41
C CYS A 31 7.42 7.89 -13.15
N PRO A 32 6.50 6.91 -13.09
CA PRO A 32 5.11 7.21 -12.77
C PRO A 32 4.98 7.89 -11.41
N ASN A 33 4.20 8.98 -11.32
CA ASN A 33 4.08 9.86 -10.13
C ASN A 33 5.41 10.50 -9.71
N GLY A 34 6.19 10.90 -10.69
CA GLY A 34 7.45 11.59 -10.52
C GLY A 34 8.05 12.01 -11.86
N TYR A 35 9.35 12.31 -11.82
CA TYR A 35 10.13 12.64 -13.00
C TYR A 35 11.54 12.04 -12.92
N CYS A 36 12.17 11.86 -14.08
CA CYS A 36 13.52 11.34 -14.17
C CYS A 36 14.50 12.49 -13.80
N MET A 37 15.18 12.38 -12.67
CA MET A 37 16.10 13.43 -12.18
C MET A 37 17.51 13.26 -12.76
N SER A 38 17.89 12.02 -13.05
CA SER A 38 19.14 11.61 -13.68
C SER A 38 18.94 10.23 -14.31
N PRO A 39 19.84 9.76 -15.19
CA PRO A 39 19.68 8.45 -15.82
C PRO A 39 19.41 7.35 -14.80
N GLY A 40 18.32 6.62 -15.00
CA GLY A 40 17.87 5.54 -14.11
C GLY A 40 17.37 5.95 -12.71
N LYS A 41 17.30 7.25 -12.37
CA LYS A 41 16.90 7.72 -11.04
C LYS A 41 15.63 8.57 -11.10
N CYS A 42 14.61 8.16 -10.35
CA CYS A 42 13.36 8.89 -10.22
C CYS A 42 13.36 9.82 -9.00
N MET A 43 12.79 11.01 -9.18
CA MET A 43 12.36 11.89 -8.09
C MET A 43 10.84 11.91 -8.06
N CYS A 44 10.26 11.68 -6.89
CA CYS A 44 8.82 11.47 -6.74
C CYS A 44 8.07 12.78 -6.50
N ASP A 45 6.83 12.83 -7.01
CA ASP A 45 5.92 13.95 -6.79
C ASP A 45 5.52 14.05 -5.30
N THR A 46 4.98 15.20 -4.92
CA THR A 46 4.51 15.43 -3.55
C THR A 46 3.47 14.38 -3.14
N GLY A 47 3.68 13.76 -1.98
CA GLY A 47 2.82 12.69 -1.47
C GLY A 47 3.18 11.29 -1.98
N TYR A 48 4.26 11.14 -2.75
CA TYR A 48 4.84 9.87 -3.17
C TYR A 48 6.27 9.70 -2.62
N MET A 49 6.70 8.44 -2.49
CA MET A 49 8.06 8.10 -2.08
C MET A 49 8.64 7.00 -2.95
N LEU A 50 9.96 7.03 -3.14
CA LEU A 50 10.65 6.05 -3.96
C LEU A 50 10.70 4.70 -3.22
N GLU A 51 10.12 3.67 -3.82
CA GLU A 51 10.19 2.31 -3.32
C GLU A 51 11.53 1.67 -3.74
N SER A 52 12.38 1.36 -2.75
CA SER A 52 13.76 0.90 -2.98
C SER A 52 13.89 -0.37 -3.81
N ARG A 53 12.84 -1.21 -3.87
CA ARG A 53 12.86 -2.50 -4.59
C ARG A 53 12.43 -2.37 -6.05
N SER A 54 11.64 -1.36 -6.40
CA SER A 54 11.01 -1.24 -7.71
C SER A 54 11.41 0.03 -8.45
N ASN A 55 12.09 0.98 -7.78
CA ASN A 55 12.40 2.32 -8.29
C ASN A 55 11.13 3.08 -8.73
N LYS A 56 9.97 2.73 -8.14
CA LYS A 56 8.67 3.36 -8.42
C LYS A 56 8.31 4.34 -7.32
N CYS A 57 7.63 5.42 -7.70
CA CYS A 57 7.05 6.35 -6.75
C CYS A 57 5.70 5.81 -6.27
N VAL A 58 5.66 5.36 -5.03
CA VAL A 58 4.46 4.79 -4.39
C VAL A 58 3.80 5.85 -3.51
N ALA A 59 2.47 5.85 -3.50
CA ALA A 59 1.70 6.82 -2.73
C ALA A 59 1.94 6.66 -1.23
N THR A 60 1.86 7.77 -0.51
CA THR A 60 2.10 7.83 0.94
C THR A 60 0.86 8.31 1.68
N CYS A 61 0.66 7.83 2.91
CA CYS A 61 -0.37 8.33 3.81
C CYS A 61 0.30 8.88 5.06
N GLN A 62 0.14 10.17 5.32
CA GLN A 62 0.64 10.79 6.53
C GLN A 62 -0.04 10.16 7.75
N GLY A 63 0.74 9.65 8.70
CA GLY A 63 0.21 8.92 9.87
C GLY A 63 -0.17 7.46 9.57
N GLY A 64 0.15 6.94 8.38
CA GLY A 64 -0.01 5.54 8.01
C GLY A 64 -1.40 5.17 7.48
N CYS A 65 -1.56 3.88 7.18
CA CYS A 65 -2.80 3.26 6.72
C CYS A 65 -2.86 1.84 7.31
N LYS A 66 -3.43 1.71 8.51
CA LYS A 66 -3.42 0.43 9.24
C LYS A 66 -4.38 -0.56 8.58
N ASN A 67 -3.89 -1.77 8.28
CA ASN A 67 -4.63 -2.81 7.55
C ASN A 67 -5.13 -2.38 6.16
N GLY A 68 -4.40 -1.49 5.50
CA GLY A 68 -4.68 -1.06 4.14
C GLY A 68 -3.42 -0.68 3.39
N LYS A 69 -3.61 -0.07 2.22
CA LYS A 69 -2.56 0.46 1.36
C LYS A 69 -2.90 1.89 0.93
N CYS A 70 -1.86 2.70 0.75
CA CYS A 70 -1.99 4.02 0.16
C CYS A 70 -2.08 3.87 -1.36
N THR A 71 -3.27 4.13 -1.91
CA THR A 71 -3.53 4.01 -3.36
C THR A 71 -3.39 5.34 -4.09
N ALA A 72 -3.52 6.44 -3.35
CA ALA A 72 -3.18 7.79 -3.77
C ALA A 72 -2.68 8.57 -2.53
N PRO A 73 -2.07 9.75 -2.69
CA PRO A 73 -1.60 10.56 -1.57
C PRO A 73 -2.70 10.76 -0.52
N ASN A 74 -2.44 10.31 0.71
CA ASN A 74 -3.37 10.32 1.84
C ASN A 74 -4.69 9.54 1.64
N VAL A 75 -4.80 8.72 0.60
CA VAL A 75 -5.96 7.85 0.35
C VAL A 75 -5.64 6.43 0.80
N CYS A 76 -6.20 6.04 1.95
CA CYS A 76 -6.11 4.70 2.51
C CYS A 76 -7.24 3.82 1.95
N THR A 77 -6.86 2.78 1.21
CA THR A 77 -7.75 1.71 0.73
C THR A 77 -7.53 0.47 1.58
N CYS A 78 -8.61 -0.04 2.18
CA CYS A 78 -8.55 -1.18 3.08
C CYS A 78 -8.23 -2.49 2.35
N ASN A 79 -7.50 -3.37 3.02
CA ASN A 79 -7.26 -4.73 2.52
C ASN A 79 -8.56 -5.54 2.52
N SER A 80 -8.59 -6.62 1.74
CA SER A 80 -9.72 -7.55 1.72
C SER A 80 -10.07 -8.06 3.11
N GLY A 81 -11.36 -8.08 3.45
CA GLY A 81 -11.83 -8.45 4.79
C GLY A 81 -11.73 -7.33 5.83
N TYR A 82 -11.42 -6.10 5.41
CA TYR A 82 -11.44 -4.91 6.27
C TYR A 82 -12.33 -3.82 5.65
N TYR A 83 -12.86 -2.94 6.50
CA TYR A 83 -13.63 -1.77 6.10
C TYR A 83 -13.05 -0.50 6.73
N LYS A 84 -13.33 0.65 6.11
CA LYS A 84 -12.82 1.94 6.58
C LYS A 84 -13.47 2.32 7.90
N ASP A 85 -12.66 2.64 8.91
CA ASP A 85 -13.15 3.11 10.20
C ASP A 85 -13.86 4.46 10.03
N PRO A 86 -15.15 4.58 10.41
CA PRO A 86 -15.92 5.83 10.29
C PRO A 86 -15.33 7.00 11.10
N LYS A 87 -14.55 6.70 12.16
CA LYS A 87 -13.93 7.71 13.03
C LYS A 87 -12.52 8.08 12.60
N ASN A 88 -11.85 7.22 11.85
CA ASN A 88 -10.47 7.44 11.41
C ASN A 88 -10.23 6.81 10.04
N SER A 89 -10.31 7.61 8.98
CA SER A 89 -10.14 7.15 7.59
C SER A 89 -8.78 6.49 7.28
N LYS A 90 -7.79 6.58 8.19
CA LYS A 90 -6.47 5.95 8.10
C LYS A 90 -6.40 4.59 8.78
N ASN A 91 -7.50 4.14 9.39
CA ASN A 91 -7.61 2.86 10.07
C ASN A 91 -8.64 1.99 9.34
N CYS A 92 -8.26 0.74 9.08
CA CYS A 92 -9.17 -0.26 8.53
C CYS A 92 -9.48 -1.30 9.60
N LEU A 93 -10.76 -1.42 9.92
CA LEU A 93 -11.30 -2.34 10.92
C LEU A 93 -11.61 -3.69 10.27
N PRO A 94 -11.33 -4.82 10.94
CA PRO A 94 -11.61 -6.14 10.38
C PRO A 94 -13.12 -6.40 10.30
N VAL A 95 -13.52 -7.17 9.30
CA VAL A 95 -14.88 -7.67 9.10
C VAL A 95 -14.97 -9.08 9.66
N CYS A 96 -15.98 -9.33 10.51
CA CYS A 96 -16.36 -10.68 10.93
C CYS A 96 -17.83 -10.89 10.54
N SER A 97 -18.10 -11.96 9.77
CA SER A 97 -19.45 -12.34 9.37
C SER A 97 -19.66 -13.84 9.60
N PRO A 98 -20.52 -14.25 10.56
CA PRO A 98 -21.29 -13.40 11.46
C PRO A 98 -20.40 -12.62 12.45
N SER A 99 -20.99 -11.66 13.18
CA SER A 99 -20.27 -10.91 14.19
C SER A 99 -19.84 -11.79 15.37
N CYS A 100 -18.71 -11.45 16.00
CA CYS A 100 -18.21 -12.13 17.20
C CYS A 100 -19.18 -12.01 18.38
N ASN A 101 -19.62 -13.14 18.93
CA ASN A 101 -20.40 -13.16 20.16
C ASN A 101 -19.47 -13.28 21.38
N ASN A 102 -19.60 -12.39 22.37
CA ASN A 102 -18.72 -12.28 23.55
C ASN A 102 -17.21 -12.16 23.22
N GLY A 103 -16.89 -11.53 22.09
CA GLY A 103 -15.53 -11.27 21.67
C GLY A 103 -15.41 -10.05 20.78
N LYS A 104 -14.17 -9.72 20.39
CA LYS A 104 -13.84 -8.65 19.47
C LYS A 104 -13.29 -9.21 18.16
N CYS A 105 -13.71 -8.64 17.04
CA CYS A 105 -13.12 -8.94 15.74
C CYS A 105 -11.72 -8.30 15.69
N THR A 106 -10.67 -9.12 15.68
CA THR A 106 -9.27 -8.64 15.73
C THR A 106 -8.53 -8.86 14.41
N ALA A 107 -9.02 -9.77 13.57
CA ALA A 107 -8.62 -9.96 12.18
C ALA A 107 -9.86 -10.43 11.38
N PRO A 108 -9.82 -10.45 10.03
CA PRO A 108 -10.95 -10.88 9.22
C PRO A 108 -11.44 -12.27 9.66
N ASN A 109 -12.74 -12.36 9.97
CA ASN A 109 -13.40 -13.55 10.48
C ASN A 109 -12.71 -14.21 11.70
N THR A 110 -11.95 -13.44 12.48
CA THR A 110 -11.21 -13.92 13.65
C THR A 110 -11.66 -13.17 14.90
N CYS A 111 -12.24 -13.91 15.85
CA CYS A 111 -12.67 -13.39 17.13
C CYS A 111 -11.64 -13.66 18.23
N THR A 112 -11.34 -12.62 19.00
CA THR A 112 -10.64 -12.71 20.28
C THR A 112 -11.67 -12.58 21.38
N CYS A 113 -11.80 -13.61 22.21
CA CYS A 113 -12.80 -13.65 23.28
C CYS A 113 -12.51 -12.60 24.36
N ASN A 114 -13.58 -12.06 24.94
CA ASN A 114 -13.48 -11.16 26.07
C ASN A 114 -12.96 -11.92 27.31
N THR A 115 -12.46 -11.18 28.30
CA THR A 115 -12.02 -11.77 29.57
C THR A 115 -13.13 -12.59 30.20
N GLY A 116 -12.80 -13.80 30.66
CA GLY A 116 -13.78 -14.76 31.20
C GLY A 116 -14.48 -15.62 30.15
N TYR A 117 -14.11 -15.51 28.87
CA TYR A 117 -14.64 -16.34 27.79
C TYR A 117 -13.51 -17.07 27.03
N SER A 118 -13.82 -18.27 26.51
CA SER A 118 -12.94 -19.07 25.66
C SER A 118 -13.60 -19.37 24.32
N LYS A 119 -12.81 -19.72 23.30
CA LYS A 119 -13.34 -20.05 21.96
C LYS A 119 -14.21 -21.29 22.04
N ASP A 120 -15.37 -21.24 21.42
CA ASP A 120 -16.22 -22.41 21.18
C ASP A 120 -15.50 -23.38 20.23
N PRO A 121 -15.28 -24.65 20.61
CA PRO A 121 -14.72 -25.67 19.72
C PRO A 121 -15.53 -25.90 18.44
N LYS A 122 -16.84 -25.59 18.47
CA LYS A 122 -17.78 -25.78 17.36
C LYS A 122 -17.92 -24.54 16.48
N SER A 123 -17.50 -23.35 16.95
CA SER A 123 -17.68 -22.09 16.24
C SER A 123 -16.58 -21.07 16.55
N SER A 124 -15.82 -20.66 15.54
CA SER A 124 -14.80 -19.61 15.68
C SER A 124 -15.37 -18.22 15.97
N GLN A 125 -16.69 -18.04 15.84
CA GLN A 125 -17.42 -16.78 16.05
C GLN A 125 -18.02 -16.67 17.45
N ASN A 126 -18.13 -17.79 18.18
CA ASN A 126 -18.69 -17.80 19.52
C ASN A 126 -17.60 -17.94 20.57
N CYS A 127 -17.72 -17.09 21.60
CA CYS A 127 -16.94 -17.21 22.81
C CYS A 127 -17.89 -17.65 23.94
N LEU A 128 -17.57 -18.78 24.56
CA LEU A 128 -18.35 -19.38 25.65
C LEU A 128 -17.78 -18.94 27.00
N PRO A 129 -18.61 -18.74 28.03
CA PRO A 129 -18.13 -18.38 29.35
C PRO A 129 -17.24 -19.50 29.93
N VAL A 130 -16.15 -19.11 30.56
CA VAL A 130 -15.29 -20.02 31.32
C VAL A 130 -15.89 -20.15 32.73
N CYS A 131 -16.44 -21.33 33.05
CA CYS A 131 -16.99 -21.62 34.37
C CYS A 131 -15.93 -22.27 35.28
N SER A 132 -15.86 -21.83 36.54
CA SER A 132 -15.13 -22.52 37.61
C SER A 132 -16.08 -22.71 38.81
N PRO A 133 -16.60 -23.93 39.06
CA PRO A 133 -16.32 -25.20 38.38
C PRO A 133 -16.92 -25.26 36.95
N PRO A 134 -16.42 -26.16 36.08
CA PRO A 134 -16.96 -26.33 34.73
C PRO A 134 -18.46 -26.56 34.75
N CYS A 135 -19.17 -25.86 33.86
CA CYS A 135 -20.61 -25.97 33.72
C CYS A 135 -20.99 -27.44 33.38
N ARG A 136 -21.98 -28.00 34.07
CA ARG A 136 -22.49 -29.35 33.81
C ARG A 136 -23.58 -29.28 32.74
N ASP A 137 -23.47 -30.13 31.72
CA ASP A 137 -24.46 -30.31 30.65
C ASP A 137 -25.81 -30.81 31.18
#